data_AF-A0A2X1MG49-F1
#
_entry.id   AF-A0A2X1MG49-F1
#
_cell.length_a   1.000
_cell.length_b   1.000
_cell.length_c   1.000
_cell.angle_alpha   90.00
_cell.angle_beta   90.00
_cell.angle_gamma   90.00
#
_symmetry.space_group_name_H-M   'P 1'
#
loop_
_entity.id
_entity.type
_entity.pdbx_description
1 polymer ?
#
loop_
_entity_poly.entity_id
_entity_poly.type
_entity_poly.pdbx_seq_one_letter_code
_entity_poly.pdbx_strand_id
1 'polypeptide(L)'
;MQSSDLQAIVGGNFDETQVSSAAMKAWLAFWASSMHQPMLYSLQQVSSRRLLSNLVSEFRRELPREQAQEAGYGLAALIDGLWLRAALSGKPLDKTRANSLTRHFITQHLPTD
;
A
#
# COMPACT_ATOMS: atom_id res chain seq x y z
N MET A 1 6.79 -20.07 -2.46
CA MET A 1 5.89 -19.64 -3.55
C MET A 1 4.90 -18.54 -3.13
N GLN A 2 4.74 -18.20 -1.83
CA GLN A 2 3.63 -17.34 -1.34
C GLN A 2 3.95 -15.85 -1.15
N SER A 3 5.22 -15.45 -1.15
CA SER A 3 5.61 -14.03 -1.23
C SER A 3 5.14 -13.35 -2.53
N SER A 4 4.66 -14.11 -3.54
CA SER A 4 4.14 -13.58 -4.79
C SER A 4 2.84 -12.80 -4.61
N ASP A 5 1.96 -13.20 -3.69
CA ASP A 5 0.62 -12.63 -3.58
C ASP A 5 0.67 -11.26 -2.90
N LEU A 6 1.49 -11.13 -1.85
CA LEU A 6 1.83 -9.83 -1.25
C LEU A 6 2.50 -8.91 -2.28
N GLN A 7 3.43 -9.42 -3.09
CA GLN A 7 4.08 -8.63 -4.13
C GLN A 7 3.12 -8.25 -5.28
N ALA A 8 2.11 -9.08 -5.58
CA ALA A 8 1.07 -8.76 -6.56
C ALA A 8 0.15 -7.64 -6.05
N ILE A 9 -0.25 -7.67 -4.76
CA ILE A 9 -1.02 -6.58 -4.14
C ILE A 9 -0.21 -5.28 -4.17
N VAL A 10 1.08 -5.34 -3.81
CA VAL A 10 1.99 -4.19 -3.88
C VAL A 10 2.11 -3.68 -5.33
N GLY A 11 2.33 -4.59 -6.29
CA GLY A 11 2.45 -4.26 -7.70
C GLY A 11 1.21 -3.55 -8.26
N GLY A 12 0.01 -3.98 -7.86
CA GLY A 12 -1.24 -3.33 -8.23
C GLY A 12 -1.37 -1.90 -7.70
N ASN A 13 -0.84 -1.61 -6.51
CA ASN A 13 -0.83 -0.25 -5.95
C ASN A 13 0.17 0.67 -6.68
N PHE A 14 1.19 0.09 -7.32
CA PHE A 14 2.19 0.81 -8.10
C PHE A 14 1.98 0.71 -9.62
N ASP A 15 0.82 0.18 -10.04
CA ASP A 15 0.47 0.07 -11.45
C ASP A 15 0.42 1.45 -12.12
N GLU A 16 0.82 1.52 -13.39
CA GLU A 16 0.90 2.75 -14.17
C GLU A 16 -0.40 3.54 -14.22
N THR A 17 -1.54 2.86 -14.16
CA THR A 17 -2.87 3.49 -14.08
C THR A 17 -3.10 4.22 -12.75
N GLN A 18 -2.52 3.73 -11.65
CA GLN A 18 -2.64 4.28 -10.30
C GLN A 18 -1.55 5.31 -9.98
N VAL A 19 -0.40 5.24 -10.65
CA VAL A 19 0.73 6.17 -10.45
C VAL A 19 0.87 7.22 -11.56
N SER A 20 -0.10 7.30 -12.47
CA SER A 20 -0.14 8.39 -13.44
C SER A 20 -0.27 9.74 -12.73
N SER A 21 0.32 10.79 -13.30
CA SER A 21 0.26 12.14 -12.70
C SER A 21 -1.18 12.62 -12.50
N ALA A 22 -2.10 12.24 -13.39
CA ALA A 22 -3.52 12.55 -13.27
C ALA A 22 -4.19 11.79 -12.11
N ALA A 23 -3.94 10.48 -12.00
CA ALA A 23 -4.47 9.66 -10.92
C ALA A 23 -3.93 10.12 -9.55
N MET A 24 -2.63 10.41 -9.45
CA MET A 24 -2.02 10.92 -8.23
C MET A 24 -2.64 12.24 -7.77
N LYS A 25 -2.83 13.18 -8.70
CA LYS A 25 -3.50 14.45 -8.39
C LYS A 25 -4.95 14.25 -7.96
N ALA A 26 -5.68 13.37 -8.64
CA ALA A 26 -7.06 13.06 -8.29
C ALA A 26 -7.17 12.45 -6.88
N TRP A 27 -6.30 11.50 -6.54
CA TRP A 27 -6.24 10.89 -5.21
C TRP A 27 -5.85 11.88 -4.12
N LEU A 28 -4.86 12.74 -4.36
CA LEU A 28 -4.50 13.80 -3.40
C LEU A 28 -5.65 14.79 -3.17
N ALA A 29 -6.31 15.23 -4.26
CA ALA A 29 -7.47 16.11 -4.17
C ALA A 29 -8.64 15.42 -3.43
N PHE A 30 -8.85 14.13 -3.68
CA PHE A 30 -9.83 13.32 -2.98
C PHE A 30 -9.52 13.21 -1.48
N TRP A 31 -8.28 12.89 -1.10
CA TRP A 31 -7.86 12.82 0.30
C TRP A 31 -8.02 14.17 1.00
N ALA A 32 -7.56 15.25 0.38
CA ALA A 32 -7.73 16.60 0.90
C ALA A 32 -9.21 16.96 1.13
N SER A 33 -10.07 16.61 0.16
CA SER A 33 -11.52 16.84 0.27
C SER A 33 -12.17 15.95 1.32
N SER A 34 -11.69 14.71 1.48
CA SER A 34 -12.25 13.74 2.42
C SER A 34 -12.10 14.16 3.88
N MET A 35 -11.09 14.98 4.21
CA MET A 35 -10.92 15.55 5.55
C MET A 35 -12.07 16.47 5.98
N HIS A 36 -12.84 17.00 5.02
CA HIS A 36 -13.92 17.97 5.27
C HIS A 36 -15.30 17.46 4.87
N GLN A 37 -15.37 16.33 4.13
CA GLN A 37 -16.62 15.81 3.59
C GLN A 37 -16.90 14.39 4.11
N PRO A 38 -17.92 14.19 4.97
CA PRO A 38 -18.20 12.89 5.60
C PRO A 38 -18.43 11.73 4.61
N MET A 39 -19.04 12.01 3.46
CA MET A 39 -19.27 11.02 2.41
C MET A 39 -17.95 10.54 1.78
N LEU A 40 -17.05 11.47 1.45
CA LEU A 40 -15.73 11.14 0.89
C LEU A 40 -14.84 10.47 1.93
N TYR A 41 -14.95 10.86 3.21
CA TYR A 41 -14.26 10.19 4.31
C TYR A 41 -14.64 8.71 4.41
N SER A 42 -15.93 8.40 4.25
CA SER A 42 -16.41 7.01 4.26
C SER A 42 -15.82 6.20 3.11
N LEU A 43 -15.71 6.78 1.91
CA LEU A 43 -15.06 6.14 0.75
C LEU A 43 -13.56 5.94 0.96
N GLN A 44 -12.87 6.95 1.52
CA GLN A 44 -11.45 6.86 1.86
C GLN A 44 -11.19 5.73 2.87
N GLN A 45 -12.05 5.59 3.88
CA GLN A 45 -11.96 4.49 4.83
C GLN A 45 -12.17 3.12 4.17
N VAL A 46 -13.12 2.99 3.25
CA VAL A 46 -13.34 1.71 2.55
C VAL A 46 -12.11 1.32 1.72
N SER A 47 -11.51 2.28 1.02
CA SER A 47 -10.28 2.04 0.24
C SER A 47 -9.12 1.62 1.15
N SER A 48 -8.85 2.37 2.23
CA SER A 48 -7.78 2.07 3.18
C SER A 48 -7.97 0.70 3.86
N ARG A 49 -9.20 0.41 4.33
CA ARG A 49 -9.53 -0.87 4.98
C ARG A 49 -9.40 -2.05 4.03
N ARG A 50 -9.71 -1.88 2.73
CA ARG A 50 -9.55 -2.94 1.73
C ARG A 50 -8.08 -3.31 1.55
N LEU A 51 -7.20 -2.32 1.38
CA LEU A 51 -5.75 -2.56 1.26
C LEU A 51 -5.24 -3.29 2.49
N LEU A 52 -5.50 -2.74 3.68
CA LEU A 52 -5.04 -3.33 4.94
C LEU A 52 -5.58 -4.76 5.15
N SER A 53 -6.87 -5.00 4.91
CA SER A 53 -7.47 -6.32 5.11
C SER A 53 -6.85 -7.37 4.18
N ASN A 54 -6.57 -6.99 2.92
CA ASN A 54 -5.90 -7.88 1.98
C ASN A 54 -4.47 -8.22 2.44
N LEU A 55 -3.70 -7.21 2.86
CA LEU A 55 -2.33 -7.41 3.35
C LEU A 55 -2.29 -8.29 4.61
N VAL A 56 -3.14 -8.00 5.60
CA VAL A 56 -3.24 -8.79 6.82
C VAL A 56 -3.68 -10.23 6.49
N SER A 57 -4.64 -10.41 5.58
CA SER A 57 -5.09 -11.74 5.15
C SER A 57 -3.93 -12.56 4.60
N GLU A 58 -3.09 -11.99 3.74
CA GLU A 58 -1.94 -12.69 3.19
C GLU A 58 -0.85 -12.96 4.24
N PHE A 59 -0.54 -11.99 5.12
CA PHE A 59 0.40 -12.22 6.21
C PHE A 59 -0.06 -13.31 7.18
N ARG A 60 -1.37 -13.43 7.44
CA ARG A 60 -1.93 -14.47 8.34
C ARG A 60 -1.72 -15.90 7.86
N ARG A 61 -1.33 -16.10 6.60
CA ARG A 61 -1.00 -17.44 6.07
C ARG A 61 0.32 -17.96 6.64
N GLU A 62 1.21 -17.06 7.05
CA GLU A 62 2.57 -17.38 7.49
C GLU A 62 2.85 -16.90 8.93
N LEU A 63 2.03 -15.99 9.47
CA LEU A 63 2.22 -15.36 10.78
C LEU A 63 1.00 -15.51 11.71
N PRO A 64 1.23 -15.56 13.03
CA PRO A 64 0.17 -15.39 14.02
C PRO A 64 -0.60 -14.08 13.79
N ARG A 65 -1.89 -14.08 14.18
CA ARG A 65 -2.81 -12.96 13.91
C ARG A 65 -2.24 -11.59 14.27
N GLU A 66 -1.67 -11.45 15.46
CA GLU A 66 -1.16 -10.17 15.96
C GLU A 66 0.03 -9.67 15.12
N GLN A 67 0.98 -10.56 14.82
CA GLN A 67 2.13 -10.25 13.98
C GLN A 67 1.72 -9.92 12.54
N ALA A 68 0.73 -10.62 12.00
CA ALA A 68 0.18 -10.33 10.68
C ALA A 68 -0.52 -8.96 10.62
N GLN A 69 -1.18 -8.56 11.70
CA GLN A 69 -1.79 -7.23 11.82
C GLN A 69 -0.71 -6.15 11.80
N GLU A 70 0.32 -6.27 12.65
CA GLU A 70 1.45 -5.34 12.70
C GLU A 70 2.18 -5.25 11.34
N ALA A 71 2.51 -6.39 10.74
CA ALA A 71 3.17 -6.43 9.43
C ALA A 71 2.28 -5.83 8.32
N GLY A 72 0.98 -6.10 8.34
CA GLY A 72 0.01 -5.53 7.39
C GLY A 72 -0.10 -4.01 7.51
N TYR A 73 -0.15 -3.48 8.73
CA TYR A 73 -0.14 -2.03 8.98
C TYR A 73 1.16 -1.39 8.51
N GLY A 74 2.31 -1.98 8.84
CA GLY A 74 3.62 -1.46 8.43
C GLY A 74 3.78 -1.43 6.91
N LEU A 75 3.35 -2.49 6.21
CA LEU A 75 3.42 -2.54 4.76
C LEU A 75 2.46 -1.53 4.10
N ALA A 76 1.25 -1.36 4.62
CA ALA A 76 0.32 -0.33 4.14
C ALA A 76 0.92 1.07 4.26
N ALA A 77 1.49 1.41 5.42
CA ALA A 77 2.14 2.70 5.64
C ALA A 77 3.35 2.93 4.72
N LEU A 78 4.12 1.88 4.42
CA LEU A 78 5.23 1.93 3.48
C LEU A 78 4.75 2.21 2.05
N ILE A 79 3.68 1.54 1.60
CA ILE A 79 3.07 1.77 0.29
C ILE A 79 2.58 3.21 0.16
N ASP A 80 1.80 3.68 1.14
CA ASP A 80 1.27 5.04 1.17
C ASP A 80 2.41 6.09 1.16
N GLY A 81 3.46 5.86 1.94
CA GLY A 81 4.62 6.76 2.00
C GLY A 81 5.42 6.83 0.70
N LEU A 82 5.61 5.70 0.01
CA LEU A 82 6.27 5.65 -1.29
C LEU A 82 5.43 6.35 -2.36
N TRP A 83 4.12 6.09 -2.37
CA TRP A 83 3.18 6.69 -3.30
C TRP A 83 3.09 8.22 -3.09
N LEU A 84 2.93 8.68 -1.85
CA LEU A 84 2.83 10.09 -1.50
C LEU A 84 4.11 10.85 -1.86
N ARG A 85 5.28 10.25 -1.61
CA ARG A 85 6.57 10.83 -1.96
C ARG A 85 6.70 11.03 -3.48
N ALA A 86 6.27 10.06 -4.28
CA ALA A 86 6.26 10.21 -5.74
C ALA A 86 5.31 11.34 -6.17
N ALA A 87 4.07 11.32 -5.65
CA ALA A 87 3.05 12.32 -5.97
C ALA A 87 3.48 13.77 -5.67
N LEU A 88 4.12 13.99 -4.51
CA LEU A 88 4.61 15.31 -4.11
C LEU A 88 5.89 15.73 -4.83
N SER A 89 6.72 14.78 -5.25
CA SER A 89 7.98 15.09 -5.95
C SER A 89 7.79 15.58 -7.39
N GLY A 90 6.61 15.34 -7.99
CA GLY A 90 6.34 15.59 -9.40
C GLY A 90 7.13 14.70 -10.37
N LYS A 91 7.90 13.73 -9.85
CA LYS A 91 8.66 12.75 -10.62
C LYS A 91 7.92 11.42 -10.69
N PRO A 92 8.12 10.61 -11.74
CA PRO A 92 7.60 9.26 -11.78
C PRO A 92 8.06 8.44 -10.57
N LEU A 93 7.20 7.58 -10.06
CA LEU A 93 7.56 6.61 -9.02
C LEU A 93 8.67 5.68 -9.55
N ASP A 94 9.77 5.57 -8.80
CA ASP A 94 10.80 4.55 -9.03
C ASP A 94 10.26 3.17 -8.61
N LYS A 95 9.58 2.49 -9.55
CA LYS A 95 8.96 1.18 -9.33
C LYS A 95 9.97 0.14 -8.85
N THR A 96 11.20 0.16 -9.37
CA THR A 96 12.25 -0.79 -8.99
C THR A 96 12.59 -0.63 -7.52
N ARG A 97 12.79 0.62 -7.06
CA ARG A 97 13.06 0.91 -5.65
C ARG A 97 11.86 0.60 -4.77
N ALA A 98 10.64 0.96 -5.19
CA ALA A 98 9.42 0.69 -4.43
C ALA A 98 9.20 -0.82 -4.23
N ASN A 99 9.38 -1.62 -5.28
CA ASN A 99 9.29 -3.08 -5.22
C ASN A 99 10.41 -3.68 -4.37
N SER A 100 11.63 -3.15 -4.45
CA SER A 100 12.76 -3.62 -3.63
C SER A 100 12.52 -3.38 -2.13
N LEU A 101 12.06 -2.17 -1.75
CA LEU A 101 11.79 -1.81 -0.36
C LEU A 101 10.65 -2.62 0.24
N THR A 102 9.54 -2.74 -0.48
CA THR A 102 8.38 -3.53 -0.02
C THR A 102 8.72 -5.01 0.07
N ARG A 103 9.47 -5.57 -0.90
CA ARG A 103 9.97 -6.94 -0.84
C ARG A 103 10.86 -7.16 0.38
N HIS A 104 11.80 -6.26 0.64
CA HIS A 104 12.68 -6.36 1.81
C HIS A 104 11.87 -6.35 3.11
N PHE A 105 10.90 -5.43 3.23
CA PHE A 105 10.01 -5.37 4.38
C PHE A 105 9.23 -6.69 4.59
N ILE A 106 8.67 -7.25 3.52
CA ILE A 106 7.96 -8.55 3.58
C ILE A 106 8.91 -9.65 4.05
N THR A 107 10.09 -9.78 3.46
CA THR A 107 11.07 -10.82 3.82
C THR A 107 11.54 -10.71 5.27
N GLN A 108 11.66 -9.50 5.83
CA GLN A 108 12.04 -9.30 7.23
C GLN A 108 10.96 -9.77 8.22
N HIS A 109 9.70 -9.77 7.82
CA HIS A 109 8.57 -10.16 8.68
C HIS A 109 8.16 -11.61 8.53
N LEU A 110 8.55 -12.26 7.42
CA LEU A 110 8.28 -13.68 7.21
C LEU A 110 9.38 -14.53 7.87
N PRO A 111 9.04 -15.73 8.40
CA PRO A 111 10.05 -16.68 8.86
C PRO A 111 11.05 -16.94 7.72
N THR A 112 12.34 -16.93 8.05
CA THR A 112 13.35 -17.44 7.13
C THR A 112 13.29 -18.96 7.23
N ASP A 113 13.00 -19.64 6.11
CA ASP A 113 13.14 -21.10 6.01
C ASP A 113 14.56 -21.54 6.41
#